data_AF-A0A1V6HTD3-F1
#
_entry.id   AF-A0A1V6HTD3-F1
#
_cell.length_a   1.000
_cell.length_b   1.000
_cell.length_c   1.000
_cell.angle_alpha   90.00
_cell.angle_beta   90.00
_cell.angle_gamma   90.00
#
_symmetry.space_group_name_H-M   'P 1'
#
loop_
_entity.id
_entity.type
_entity.pdbx_description
1 polymer ?
#
loop_
_entity_poly.entity_id
_entity_poly.type
_entity_poly.pdbx_seq_one_letter_code
_entity_poly.pdbx_strand_id
1 'polypeptide(L)'
;MRTLSARGLAVAAGLLLPLLLVASVAFGAEAPLSLRILWDRPLPAACAGAFDLRWASDESVYLALGPKGVVEMSLQPFGERIETIVPGTGTPGGFFFSQHLATHGEEILAGAFLAALTWRTRKDPVRREPAPFDFIEDLDLHGGKVIVLGARRDDEGEYAPEGEIAWFGTLTAGLEDLRPVVFDSRGPRAPNLNACPLFGLGSTRFLADGSFVVVPGVQAGAHHFDAAGKLLRTWDTVALGLTDDCARLTREEAARILSPPERWEWLDARRTLDEIVPLPEGVGLLVRSVPGGRQQWELIVLALDGGVLGRVPLPISPINEITHLKADLRGRRLALLVMASSPDLVSPLLPGRLVMVALGRSAGGDSQ
;
A
#
# COMPACT_ATOMS: atom_id res chain seq x y z
N MET A 1 -58.24 65.82 -21.49
CA MET A 1 -58.94 66.52 -20.38
C MET A 1 -59.74 65.49 -19.59
N ARG A 2 -59.68 65.54 -18.26
CA ARG A 2 -60.47 64.77 -17.26
C ARG A 2 -60.06 63.30 -17.06
N THR A 3 -59.26 62.98 -16.04
CA THR A 3 -59.50 62.83 -14.57
C THR A 3 -59.82 61.39 -14.17
N LEU A 4 -59.01 60.92 -13.21
CA LEU A 4 -59.04 59.66 -12.48
C LEU A 4 -60.38 59.37 -11.79
N SER A 5 -60.70 58.09 -11.63
CA SER A 5 -61.40 57.58 -10.45
C SER A 5 -61.06 56.11 -10.21
N ALA A 6 -60.59 55.84 -9.00
CA ALA A 6 -60.14 54.55 -8.49
C ALA A 6 -61.29 53.69 -7.92
N ARG A 7 -60.96 52.40 -7.71
CA ARG A 7 -61.53 51.35 -6.81
C ARG A 7 -61.66 50.07 -7.63
N GLY A 8 -61.09 48.91 -7.30
CA GLY A 8 -60.50 48.42 -6.05
C GLY A 8 -60.92 46.95 -5.90
N LEU A 9 -59.93 46.05 -5.75
CA LEU A 9 -59.96 44.65 -5.32
C LEU A 9 -60.85 43.66 -6.11
N ALA A 10 -60.29 42.71 -6.86
CA ALA A 10 -59.57 41.47 -6.47
C ALA A 10 -60.50 40.24 -6.56
N VAL A 11 -60.08 39.21 -7.29
CA VAL A 11 -59.89 37.81 -6.85
C VAL A 11 -59.69 36.88 -8.07
N ALA A 12 -58.45 36.37 -8.14
CA ALA A 12 -58.02 34.99 -8.41
C ALA A 12 -58.21 34.25 -9.76
N ALA A 13 -57.17 33.44 -9.98
CA ALA A 13 -57.03 32.29 -10.87
C ALA A 13 -56.90 32.61 -12.37
N GLY A 14 -55.82 32.26 -13.07
CA GLY A 14 -54.71 31.40 -12.75
C GLY A 14 -54.17 30.90 -14.08
N LEU A 15 -52.92 31.23 -14.41
CA LEU A 15 -52.12 30.50 -15.38
C LEU A 15 -50.65 30.89 -15.14
N LEU A 16 -50.07 30.11 -14.22
CA LEU A 16 -48.66 29.95 -13.99
C LEU A 16 -47.98 29.52 -15.31
N LEU A 17 -47.15 30.38 -15.88
CA LEU A 17 -45.95 29.92 -16.59
C LEU A 17 -44.78 30.03 -15.59
N PRO A 18 -44.29 28.94 -14.99
CA PRO A 18 -42.97 28.97 -14.41
C PRO A 18 -41.98 28.91 -15.59
N LEU A 19 -41.22 30.00 -15.77
CA LEU A 19 -39.91 29.89 -16.41
C LEU A 19 -39.13 28.87 -15.59
N LEU A 20 -39.00 27.66 -16.12
CA LEU A 20 -38.02 26.67 -15.70
C LEU A 20 -36.64 27.25 -15.99
N LEU A 21 -36.13 28.06 -15.07
CA LEU A 21 -34.70 28.10 -14.80
C LEU A 21 -34.34 26.69 -14.33
N VAL A 22 -34.01 25.82 -15.29
CA VAL A 22 -33.12 24.70 -15.04
C VAL A 22 -31.78 25.35 -14.74
N ALA A 23 -31.61 25.76 -13.47
CA ALA A 23 -30.29 25.84 -12.89
C ALA A 23 -29.77 24.42 -12.99
N SER A 24 -29.06 24.13 -14.09
CA SER A 24 -28.17 23.00 -14.19
C SER A 24 -27.22 23.18 -13.02
N VAL A 25 -27.55 22.54 -11.90
CA VAL A 25 -26.57 22.21 -10.88
C VAL A 25 -25.67 21.25 -11.63
N ALA A 26 -24.68 21.82 -12.32
CA ALA A 26 -23.50 21.08 -12.66
C ALA A 26 -22.97 20.64 -11.30
N PHE A 27 -23.34 19.43 -10.90
CA PHE A 27 -22.52 18.64 -10.00
C PHE A 27 -21.15 18.69 -10.67
N GLY A 28 -20.31 19.60 -10.19
CA GLY A 28 -19.00 19.81 -10.76
C GLY A 28 -18.34 18.46 -10.76
N ALA A 29 -18.14 17.88 -11.95
CA ALA A 29 -17.40 16.65 -12.09
C ALA A 29 -16.08 16.92 -11.38
N GLU A 30 -15.85 16.18 -10.30
CA GLU A 30 -14.69 16.42 -9.46
C GLU A 30 -13.46 16.24 -10.34
N ALA A 31 -12.63 17.28 -10.39
CA ALA A 31 -11.46 17.34 -11.24
C ALA A 31 -10.65 16.03 -11.13
N PRO A 32 -10.32 15.36 -12.25
CA PRO A 32 -9.71 14.03 -12.20
C PRO A 32 -8.37 14.08 -11.48
N LEU A 33 -8.07 13.04 -10.72
CA LEU A 33 -6.79 12.91 -10.03
C LEU A 33 -5.64 12.95 -11.05
N SER A 34 -4.58 13.67 -10.71
CA SER A 34 -3.40 13.85 -11.55
C SER A 34 -2.12 13.60 -10.75
N LEU A 35 -1.14 12.96 -11.37
CA LEU A 35 0.18 12.69 -10.81
C LEU A 35 1.23 13.48 -11.59
N ARG A 36 2.09 14.22 -10.88
CA ARG A 36 3.20 14.98 -11.48
C ARG A 36 4.51 14.69 -10.76
N ILE A 37 5.54 14.30 -11.50
CA ILE A 37 6.88 14.15 -10.94
C ILE A 37 7.38 15.52 -10.46
N LEU A 38 7.78 15.59 -9.19
CA LEU A 38 8.50 16.72 -8.62
C LEU A 38 10.01 16.59 -8.87
N TRP A 39 10.54 15.39 -8.66
CA TRP A 39 11.91 15.03 -8.99
C TRP A 39 12.07 13.51 -9.01
N ASP A 40 13.14 13.06 -9.66
CA ASP A 40 13.50 11.67 -9.85
C ASP A 40 15.02 11.58 -9.71
N ARG A 41 15.51 10.82 -8.72
CA ARG A 41 16.94 10.78 -8.39
C ARG A 41 17.39 9.36 -8.06
N PRO A 42 18.57 8.92 -8.55
CA PRO A 42 19.16 7.66 -8.11
C PRO A 42 19.43 7.72 -6.61
N LEU A 43 19.25 6.61 -5.90
CA LEU A 43 19.64 6.53 -4.50
C LEU A 43 21.17 6.66 -4.36
N PRO A 44 21.67 7.31 -3.31
CA PRO A 44 23.09 7.27 -2.97
C PRO A 44 23.57 5.83 -2.83
N ALA A 45 24.84 5.56 -3.14
CA ALA A 45 25.40 4.20 -3.09
C ALA A 45 25.19 3.48 -1.74
N ALA A 46 25.20 4.24 -0.63
CA ALA A 46 24.92 3.72 0.70
C ALA A 46 23.49 3.15 0.85
N CYS A 47 22.53 3.71 0.11
CA CYS A 47 21.11 3.37 0.14
C CYS A 47 20.63 2.59 -1.11
N ALA A 48 21.53 2.30 -2.06
CA ALA A 48 21.19 1.70 -3.35
C ALA A 48 20.39 0.39 -3.24
N GLY A 49 20.53 -0.33 -2.12
CA GLY A 49 19.86 -1.59 -1.86
C GLY A 49 18.64 -1.49 -0.94
N ALA A 50 17.83 -0.44 -1.05
CA ALA A 50 16.60 -0.31 -0.29
C ALA A 50 15.51 -1.29 -0.76
N PHE A 51 14.81 -1.89 0.21
CA PHE A 51 13.67 -2.80 0.03
C PHE A 51 12.33 -2.16 0.35
N ASP A 52 12.33 -1.14 1.21
CA ASP A 52 11.12 -0.46 1.65
C ASP A 52 11.43 0.98 2.06
N LEU A 53 10.41 1.81 2.10
CA LEU A 53 10.48 3.24 2.35
C LEU A 53 9.27 3.70 3.16
N ARG A 54 9.54 4.49 4.20
CA ARG A 54 8.51 5.25 4.92
C ARG A 54 8.93 6.71 5.11
N TRP A 55 7.99 7.63 5.15
CA TRP A 55 8.26 9.01 5.51
C TRP A 55 8.75 9.10 6.96
N ALA A 56 9.82 9.85 7.18
CA ALA A 56 10.32 10.17 8.51
C ALA A 56 9.87 11.58 8.94
N SER A 57 10.00 12.54 8.02
CA SER A 57 9.63 13.94 8.23
C SER A 57 9.27 14.60 6.91
N ASP A 58 9.06 15.92 6.87
CA ASP A 58 8.90 16.63 5.60
C ASP A 58 10.17 16.72 4.75
N GLU A 59 11.33 16.41 5.37
CA GLU A 59 12.68 16.59 4.83
C GLU A 59 13.47 15.27 4.74
N SER A 60 12.93 14.16 5.22
CA SER A 60 13.63 12.87 5.27
C SER A 60 12.71 11.66 5.13
N VAL A 61 13.31 10.55 4.71
CA VAL A 61 12.66 9.24 4.59
C VAL A 61 13.46 8.19 5.34
N TYR A 62 12.78 7.21 5.88
CA TYR A 62 13.40 5.96 6.33
C TYR A 62 13.48 4.97 5.18
N LEU A 63 14.59 4.24 5.10
CA LEU A 63 14.84 3.20 4.11
C LEU A 63 15.26 1.91 4.80
N ALA A 64 14.59 0.80 4.46
CA ALA A 64 14.98 -0.53 4.89
C ALA A 64 16.03 -1.11 3.92
N LEU A 65 17.21 -1.45 4.41
CA LEU A 65 18.39 -1.80 3.60
C LEU A 65 18.83 -3.27 3.79
N GLY A 66 17.90 -4.18 4.12
CA GLY A 66 18.18 -5.60 4.33
C GLY A 66 19.19 -5.82 5.46
N PRO A 67 20.34 -6.47 5.21
CA PRO A 67 21.35 -6.74 6.25
C PRO A 67 21.98 -5.47 6.86
N LYS A 68 21.86 -4.31 6.20
CA LYS A 68 22.41 -3.04 6.69
C LYS A 68 21.49 -2.35 7.71
N GLY A 69 20.28 -2.87 7.94
CA GLY A 69 19.32 -2.29 8.88
C GLY A 69 18.45 -1.21 8.25
N VAL A 70 18.04 -0.23 9.04
CA VAL A 70 17.19 0.90 8.61
C VAL A 70 17.95 2.20 8.78
N VAL A 71 17.90 3.08 7.78
CA VAL A 71 18.52 4.41 7.81
C VAL A 71 17.48 5.51 7.61
N GLU A 72 17.73 6.69 8.18
CA GLU A 72 17.07 7.94 7.81
C GLU A 72 17.95 8.68 6.79
N MET A 73 17.39 9.03 5.63
CA MET A 73 18.07 9.78 4.58
C MET A 73 17.41 11.14 4.36
N SER A 74 18.21 12.20 4.28
CA SER A 74 17.73 13.55 3.92
C SER A 74 17.29 13.62 2.46
N LEU A 75 16.18 14.32 2.21
CA LEU A 75 15.70 14.67 0.88
C LEU A 75 16.26 16.01 0.39
N GLN A 76 16.64 16.88 1.31
CA GLN A 76 17.19 18.21 1.02
C GLN A 76 18.27 18.60 2.04
N PRO A 77 19.53 18.80 1.61
CA PRO A 77 20.12 18.31 0.36
C PRO A 77 20.02 16.78 0.25
N PHE A 78 19.72 16.29 -0.95
CA PHE A 78 19.36 14.88 -1.19
C PHE A 78 20.54 13.94 -0.90
N GLY A 79 20.35 13.02 0.05
CA GLY A 79 21.32 12.00 0.39
C GLY A 79 22.57 12.49 1.13
N GLU A 80 22.64 13.77 1.53
CA GLU A 80 23.81 14.32 2.22
C GLU A 80 23.91 13.80 3.66
N ARG A 81 22.77 13.63 4.34
CA ARG A 81 22.71 13.03 5.67
C ARG A 81 22.05 11.65 5.59
N ILE A 82 22.79 10.64 6.04
CA ILE A 82 22.31 9.26 6.19
C ILE A 82 22.65 8.82 7.61
N GLU A 83 21.64 8.61 8.45
CA GLU A 83 21.77 8.21 9.85
C GLU A 83 21.24 6.79 10.03
N THR A 84 21.96 5.92 10.74
CA THR A 84 21.46 4.58 11.06
C THR A 84 20.48 4.63 12.22
N ILE A 85 19.26 4.11 12.01
CA ILE A 85 18.18 4.14 13.00
C ILE A 85 17.91 2.76 13.57
N VAL A 86 17.97 1.71 12.74
CA VAL A 86 18.01 0.31 13.20
C VAL A 86 19.33 -0.26 12.72
N PRO A 87 20.28 -0.63 13.60
CA PRO A 87 21.54 -1.21 13.15
C PRO A 87 21.31 -2.53 12.41
N GLY A 88 22.17 -2.85 11.45
CA GLY A 88 22.13 -4.11 10.71
C GLY A 88 22.84 -5.27 11.40
N THR A 89 22.99 -6.37 10.66
CA THR A 89 23.67 -7.60 11.09
C THR A 89 25.10 -7.35 11.57
N GLY A 90 25.50 -8.02 12.65
CA GLY A 90 26.86 -7.92 13.21
C GLY A 90 27.11 -6.69 14.08
N THR A 91 26.13 -5.79 14.22
CA THR A 91 26.21 -4.63 15.12
C THR A 91 25.45 -4.91 16.42
N PRO A 92 25.96 -4.51 17.61
CA PRO A 92 25.21 -4.62 18.86
C PRO A 92 23.82 -3.97 18.75
N GLY A 93 22.78 -4.69 19.17
CA GLY A 93 21.39 -4.25 19.02
C GLY A 93 20.83 -4.36 17.59
N GLY A 94 21.61 -4.75 16.58
CA GLY A 94 21.17 -4.78 15.19
C GLY A 94 20.21 -5.91 14.78
N PHE A 95 19.41 -5.67 13.75
CA PHE A 95 18.43 -6.60 13.20
C PHE A 95 18.98 -7.25 11.93
N PHE A 96 18.74 -8.56 11.78
CA PHE A 96 19.46 -9.38 10.82
C PHE A 96 19.11 -9.09 9.35
N PHE A 97 17.87 -8.66 9.08
CA PHE A 97 17.45 -8.34 7.72
C PHE A 97 16.20 -7.44 7.71
N SER A 98 16.39 -6.14 7.54
CA SER A 98 15.27 -5.17 7.46
C SER A 98 14.73 -5.11 6.03
N GLN A 99 13.64 -5.84 5.75
CA GLN A 99 13.00 -5.84 4.44
C GLN A 99 11.68 -5.07 4.41
N HIS A 100 10.91 -5.16 5.49
CA HIS A 100 9.64 -4.45 5.64
C HIS A 100 9.78 -3.39 6.73
N LEU A 101 9.12 -2.25 6.55
CA LEU A 101 9.23 -1.12 7.44
C LEU A 101 7.87 -0.45 7.67
N ALA A 102 7.58 -0.12 8.92
CA ALA A 102 6.44 0.70 9.28
C ALA A 102 6.82 1.70 10.37
N THR A 103 6.20 2.88 10.33
CA THR A 103 6.51 3.97 11.25
C THR A 103 5.27 4.74 11.66
N HIS A 104 5.25 5.19 12.91
CA HIS A 104 4.25 6.13 13.39
C HIS A 104 4.85 7.03 14.48
N GLY A 105 4.98 8.32 14.18
CA GLY A 105 5.69 9.25 15.08
C GLY A 105 7.14 8.78 15.31
N GLU A 106 7.49 8.50 16.56
CA GLU A 106 8.83 8.02 16.95
C GLU A 106 8.97 6.49 16.90
N GLU A 107 7.88 5.77 16.67
CA GLU A 107 7.86 4.31 16.64
C GLU A 107 8.30 3.78 15.28
N ILE A 108 9.16 2.77 15.30
CA ILE A 108 9.71 2.12 14.11
C ILE A 108 9.57 0.62 14.31
N LEU A 109 8.92 -0.04 13.36
CA LEU A 109 8.77 -1.49 13.25
C LEU A 109 9.47 -1.95 11.97
N ALA A 110 10.39 -2.90 12.10
CA ALA A 110 11.07 -3.54 10.99
C ALA A 110 10.83 -5.05 11.02
N GLY A 111 10.67 -5.64 9.84
CA GLY A 111 10.48 -7.09 9.66
C GLY A 111 11.38 -7.65 8.58
N ALA A 112 11.73 -8.93 8.71
CA ALA A 112 12.36 -9.69 7.63
C ALA A 112 11.31 -10.57 6.95
N PHE A 113 11.53 -10.91 5.67
CA PHE A 113 10.64 -11.82 4.96
C PHE A 113 10.61 -13.22 5.58
N LEU A 114 11.75 -13.74 6.06
CA LEU A 114 11.86 -15.01 6.78
C LEU A 114 12.06 -14.79 8.28
N ALA A 115 10.95 -14.46 8.94
CA ALA A 115 10.78 -14.38 10.39
C ALA A 115 11.33 -13.13 11.12
N ALA A 116 10.86 -13.03 12.37
CA ALA A 116 11.10 -12.01 13.37
C ALA A 116 10.73 -10.56 12.98
N LEU A 117 10.26 -9.88 14.01
CA LEU A 117 9.97 -8.45 14.00
C LEU A 117 10.88 -7.80 15.04
N THR A 118 11.26 -6.58 14.76
CA THR A 118 11.87 -5.73 15.76
C THR A 118 11.17 -4.39 15.78
N TRP A 119 10.96 -3.84 16.97
CA TRP A 119 10.49 -2.48 17.07
C TRP A 119 11.28 -1.70 18.11
N ARG A 120 11.23 -0.39 17.95
CA ARG A 120 11.86 0.56 18.86
C ARG A 120 11.17 1.90 18.78
N THR A 121 11.40 2.74 19.77
CA THR A 121 11.30 4.18 19.56
C THR A 121 12.65 4.69 19.07
N ARG A 122 12.69 5.90 18.48
CA ARG A 122 13.96 6.55 18.11
C ARG A 122 14.91 6.71 19.31
N LYS A 123 14.37 6.87 20.51
CA LYS A 123 15.13 7.15 21.75
C LYS A 123 15.54 5.90 22.51
N ASP A 124 14.80 4.81 22.37
CA ASP A 124 14.98 3.59 23.18
C ASP A 124 15.73 2.49 22.42
N PRO A 125 16.36 1.55 23.14
CA PRO A 125 17.04 0.41 22.55
C PRO A 125 16.07 -0.53 21.82
N VAL A 126 16.65 -1.33 20.92
CA VAL A 126 15.96 -2.30 20.07
C VAL A 126 15.28 -3.38 20.90
N ARG A 127 13.96 -3.53 20.75
CA ARG A 127 13.21 -4.68 21.26
C ARG A 127 13.04 -5.69 20.13
N ARG A 128 13.35 -6.95 20.41
CA ARG A 128 13.26 -8.04 19.45
C ARG A 128 12.32 -9.07 20.03
N GLU A 129 11.31 -9.45 19.26
CA GLU A 129 10.55 -10.65 19.61
C GLU A 129 11.17 -11.86 18.93
N PRO A 130 11.33 -12.99 19.65
CA PRO A 130 11.57 -14.25 19.00
C PRO A 130 10.37 -14.62 18.13
N ALA A 131 10.59 -14.55 16.80
CA ALA A 131 9.81 -15.11 15.70
C ALA A 131 8.29 -15.36 15.93
N PRO A 132 7.44 -14.33 15.98
CA PRO A 132 5.98 -14.52 15.98
C PRO A 132 5.42 -14.91 14.60
N PHE A 133 6.24 -14.98 13.54
CA PHE A 133 5.85 -15.29 12.16
C PHE A 133 6.98 -16.04 11.47
N ASP A 134 6.60 -16.94 10.56
CA ASP A 134 7.53 -17.71 9.72
C ASP A 134 7.79 -17.04 8.38
N PHE A 135 6.79 -16.29 7.88
CA PHE A 135 7.02 -15.33 6.81
C PHE A 135 6.18 -14.06 6.99
N ILE A 136 6.68 -12.97 6.43
CA ILE A 136 6.03 -11.67 6.40
C ILE A 136 6.04 -11.17 4.96
N GLU A 137 4.88 -10.83 4.41
CA GLU A 137 4.76 -10.19 3.10
C GLU A 137 4.74 -8.67 3.21
N ASP A 138 4.07 -8.15 4.24
CA ASP A 138 4.01 -6.73 4.52
C ASP A 138 3.58 -6.45 5.95
N LEU A 139 3.86 -5.25 6.45
CA LEU A 139 3.43 -4.80 7.78
C LEU A 139 3.16 -3.30 7.80
N ASP A 140 2.31 -2.87 8.73
CA ASP A 140 2.12 -1.46 9.01
C ASP A 140 1.87 -1.18 10.50
N LEU A 141 2.05 0.09 10.89
CA LEU A 141 2.02 0.56 12.27
C LEU A 141 1.25 1.88 12.36
N HIS A 142 0.32 1.98 13.31
CA HIS A 142 -0.37 3.23 13.61
C HIS A 142 -0.73 3.34 15.09
N GLY A 143 -0.11 4.30 15.79
CA GLY A 143 -0.36 4.57 17.21
C GLY A 143 -0.24 3.33 18.08
N GLY A 144 0.88 2.59 17.97
CA GLY A 144 1.11 1.33 18.67
C GLY A 144 0.31 0.11 18.18
N LYS A 145 -0.62 0.26 17.23
CA LYS A 145 -1.34 -0.87 16.60
C LYS A 145 -0.57 -1.40 15.42
N VAL A 146 -0.52 -2.72 15.27
CA VAL A 146 0.23 -3.40 14.22
C VAL A 146 -0.70 -4.24 13.38
N ILE A 147 -0.47 -4.19 12.07
CA ILE A 147 -1.01 -5.15 11.11
C ILE A 147 0.16 -5.88 10.45
N VAL A 148 0.07 -7.20 10.39
CA VAL A 148 1.05 -8.06 9.70
C VAL A 148 0.31 -8.89 8.68
N LEU A 149 0.68 -8.77 7.41
CA LEU A 149 0.32 -9.72 6.38
C LEU A 149 1.43 -10.78 6.31
N GLY A 150 1.09 -12.02 6.63
CA GLY A 150 2.05 -13.10 6.79
C GLY A 150 1.43 -14.30 7.49
N ALA A 151 2.19 -15.39 7.59
CA ALA A 151 1.72 -16.59 8.27
C ALA A 151 2.69 -17.13 9.32
N ARG A 152 2.11 -17.94 10.20
CA ARG A 152 2.78 -18.77 11.20
C ARG A 152 2.74 -20.22 10.74
N ARG A 153 3.67 -21.03 11.19
CA ARG A 153 3.67 -22.49 11.06
C ARG A 153 3.19 -23.13 12.36
N ASP A 154 2.59 -24.32 12.25
CA ASP A 154 2.42 -25.23 13.38
C ASP A 154 3.73 -25.99 13.70
N ASP A 155 3.68 -26.83 14.74
CA ASP A 155 4.79 -27.69 15.16
C ASP A 155 5.18 -28.71 14.07
N GLU A 156 4.25 -29.02 13.16
CA GLU A 156 4.44 -29.88 11.98
C GLU A 156 5.08 -29.13 10.80
N GLY A 157 5.20 -27.80 10.86
CA GLY A 157 5.85 -26.97 9.87
C GLY A 157 4.96 -26.53 8.70
N GLU A 158 3.65 -26.75 8.76
CA GLU A 158 2.66 -26.33 7.76
C GLU A 158 2.31 -24.85 7.95
N TYR A 159 2.34 -24.04 6.89
CA TYR A 159 1.98 -22.62 6.99
C TYR A 159 0.47 -22.41 7.11
N ALA A 160 0.10 -21.45 7.94
CA ALA A 160 -1.27 -21.04 8.21
C ALA A 160 -2.17 -22.26 8.43
N PRO A 161 -1.91 -23.11 9.44
CA PRO A 161 -2.62 -24.38 9.63
C PRO A 161 -4.14 -24.19 9.72
N GLU A 162 -4.58 -23.06 10.30
CA GLU A 162 -6.00 -22.68 10.37
C GLU A 162 -6.38 -21.64 9.30
N GLY A 163 -5.52 -21.40 8.31
CA GLY A 163 -5.72 -20.51 7.18
C GLY A 163 -5.47 -19.03 7.47
N GLU A 164 -4.88 -18.64 8.59
CA GLU A 164 -4.66 -17.23 8.94
C GLU A 164 -3.54 -16.58 8.11
N ILE A 165 -3.84 -15.47 7.47
CA ILE A 165 -2.88 -14.79 6.58
C ILE A 165 -2.66 -13.31 6.90
N ALA A 166 -3.53 -12.70 7.72
CA ALA A 166 -3.29 -11.36 8.24
C ALA A 166 -3.70 -11.25 9.70
N TRP A 167 -2.92 -10.49 10.46
CA TRP A 167 -2.95 -10.44 11.91
C TRP A 167 -3.00 -8.99 12.39
N PHE A 168 -3.73 -8.74 13.47
CA PHE A 168 -3.86 -7.45 14.11
C PHE A 168 -3.57 -7.56 15.61
N GLY A 169 -2.77 -6.64 16.15
CA GLY A 169 -2.41 -6.60 17.58
C GLY A 169 -1.75 -5.28 17.96
N THR A 170 -1.04 -5.25 19.10
CA THR A 170 -0.43 -4.03 19.63
C THR A 170 0.99 -4.22 20.11
N LEU A 171 1.84 -3.20 19.90
CA LEU A 171 3.21 -3.16 20.43
C LEU A 171 3.23 -3.11 21.97
N THR A 172 2.19 -2.53 22.58
CA THR A 172 2.07 -2.42 24.04
C THR A 172 1.88 -3.77 24.72
N ALA A 173 1.22 -4.71 24.03
CA ALA A 173 1.09 -6.09 24.48
C ALA A 173 2.26 -6.98 24.02
N GLY A 174 3.35 -6.40 23.47
CA GLY A 174 4.46 -7.18 22.92
C GLY A 174 4.04 -8.09 21.76
N LEU A 175 2.93 -7.78 21.07
CA LEU A 175 2.29 -8.63 20.06
C LEU A 175 1.73 -9.98 20.59
N GLU A 176 1.60 -10.15 21.91
CA GLU A 176 0.94 -11.32 22.51
C GLU A 176 -0.57 -11.34 22.23
N ASP A 177 -1.15 -10.19 21.86
CA ASP A 177 -2.57 -10.00 21.55
C ASP A 177 -2.90 -10.14 20.06
N LEU A 178 -1.95 -10.59 19.23
CA LEU A 178 -2.14 -10.81 17.80
C LEU A 178 -3.30 -11.78 17.55
N ARG A 179 -4.29 -11.32 16.80
CA ARG A 179 -5.44 -12.12 16.35
C ARG A 179 -5.60 -12.08 14.83
N PRO A 180 -6.09 -13.15 14.20
CA PRO A 180 -6.32 -13.16 12.77
C PRO A 180 -7.49 -12.26 12.37
N VAL A 181 -7.35 -11.57 11.24
CA VAL A 181 -8.38 -10.69 10.65
C VAL A 181 -8.70 -11.06 9.20
N VAL A 182 -7.78 -11.72 8.49
CA VAL A 182 -8.00 -12.29 7.16
C VAL A 182 -7.55 -13.74 7.18
N PHE A 183 -8.34 -14.59 6.53
CA PHE A 183 -8.07 -16.00 6.31
C PHE A 183 -7.91 -16.27 4.82
N ASP A 184 -7.29 -17.41 4.51
CA ASP A 184 -7.19 -17.96 3.18
C ASP A 184 -8.57 -18.03 2.49
N SER A 185 -8.58 -17.87 1.18
CA SER A 185 -9.70 -18.15 0.27
C SER A 185 -10.50 -19.44 0.55
N ARG A 186 -9.88 -20.51 1.08
CA ARG A 186 -10.60 -21.75 1.45
C ARG A 186 -11.20 -21.72 2.86
N GLY A 187 -10.96 -20.64 3.60
CA GLY A 187 -11.51 -20.36 4.92
C GLY A 187 -10.71 -20.98 6.07
N PRO A 188 -11.20 -20.78 7.31
CA PRO A 188 -10.56 -21.31 8.50
C PRO A 188 -10.41 -22.84 8.44
N ARG A 189 -9.25 -23.37 8.83
CA ARG A 189 -8.90 -24.82 8.82
C ARG A 189 -8.74 -25.46 7.44
N ALA A 190 -8.52 -24.66 6.40
CA ALA A 190 -8.29 -25.16 5.05
C ALA A 190 -7.09 -24.45 4.40
N PRO A 191 -5.84 -24.79 4.79
CA PRO A 191 -4.65 -24.13 4.27
C PRO A 191 -4.48 -24.43 2.78
N ASN A 192 -4.73 -23.43 1.95
CA ASN A 192 -4.37 -23.42 0.55
C ASN A 192 -3.11 -22.58 0.29
N LEU A 193 -2.68 -21.82 1.30
CA LEU A 193 -1.46 -21.03 1.30
C LEU A 193 -0.22 -21.87 0.94
N ASN A 194 -0.17 -23.16 1.28
CA ASN A 194 0.91 -24.06 0.85
C ASN A 194 0.91 -24.37 -0.66
N ALA A 195 -0.20 -24.11 -1.36
CA ALA A 195 -0.32 -24.13 -2.82
C ALA A 195 -0.32 -22.70 -3.42
N CYS A 196 -0.26 -21.68 -2.57
CA CYS A 196 -0.01 -20.32 -2.97
C CYS A 196 1.49 -20.10 -3.04
N PRO A 197 2.02 -19.57 -4.14
CA PRO A 197 3.43 -19.24 -4.16
C PRO A 197 3.59 -18.00 -3.29
N LEU A 198 4.59 -18.03 -2.41
CA LEU A 198 4.96 -16.91 -1.54
C LEU A 198 5.45 -15.76 -2.42
N PHE A 199 4.51 -14.92 -2.84
CA PHE A 199 4.78 -13.76 -3.65
C PHE A 199 4.41 -12.56 -2.80
N GLY A 200 5.41 -11.76 -2.39
CA GLY A 200 5.22 -10.47 -1.71
C GLY A 200 4.51 -9.44 -2.61
N LEU A 201 3.28 -9.77 -2.98
CA LEU A 201 2.34 -9.06 -3.85
C LEU A 201 1.12 -8.63 -3.04
N GLY A 202 1.03 -9.03 -1.78
CA GLY A 202 0.10 -8.45 -0.84
C GLY A 202 0.71 -7.23 -0.15
N SER A 203 -0.18 -6.40 0.37
CA SER A 203 0.21 -5.21 1.12
C SER A 203 -0.87 -4.89 2.16
N THR A 204 -0.46 -4.17 3.19
CA THR A 204 -1.31 -3.77 4.30
C THR A 204 -1.02 -2.34 4.71
N ARG A 205 -2.06 -1.58 5.04
CA ARG A 205 -1.89 -0.15 5.33
C ARG A 205 -2.92 0.41 6.29
N PHE A 206 -2.48 1.16 7.29
CA PHE A 206 -3.32 2.02 8.11
C PHE A 206 -3.69 3.31 7.37
N LEU A 207 -4.93 3.73 7.54
CA LEU A 207 -5.45 5.01 7.11
C LEU A 207 -5.30 6.06 8.23
N ALA A 208 -5.55 7.32 7.90
CA ALA A 208 -5.36 8.44 8.82
C ALA A 208 -6.26 8.38 10.07
N ASP A 209 -7.43 7.74 9.97
CA ASP A 209 -8.38 7.55 11.07
C ASP A 209 -8.07 6.30 11.94
N GLY A 210 -6.99 5.59 11.63
CA GLY A 210 -6.58 4.36 12.30
C GLY A 210 -7.36 3.11 11.86
N SER A 211 -8.31 3.23 10.93
CA SER A 211 -8.81 2.08 10.16
C SER A 211 -7.71 1.53 9.25
N PHE A 212 -7.85 0.32 8.71
CA PHE A 212 -6.79 -0.28 7.90
C PHE A 212 -7.31 -1.17 6.79
N VAL A 213 -6.46 -1.35 5.77
CA VAL A 213 -6.75 -2.18 4.60
C VAL A 213 -5.72 -3.29 4.49
N VAL A 214 -6.20 -4.49 4.20
CA VAL A 214 -5.38 -5.65 3.85
C VAL A 214 -5.75 -6.10 2.45
N VAL A 215 -4.76 -6.22 1.56
CA VAL A 215 -4.90 -6.92 0.28
C VAL A 215 -3.91 -8.09 0.27
N PRO A 216 -4.38 -9.35 0.35
CA PRO A 216 -3.54 -10.55 0.43
C PRO A 216 -2.89 -10.94 -0.91
N GLY A 217 -2.73 -9.97 -1.82
CA GLY A 217 -2.09 -10.13 -3.12
C GLY A 217 -2.89 -11.00 -4.07
N VAL A 218 -2.45 -12.25 -4.21
CA VAL A 218 -3.01 -13.22 -5.17
C VAL A 218 -4.21 -13.99 -4.62
N GLN A 219 -4.64 -13.67 -3.39
CA GLN A 219 -5.91 -14.12 -2.85
C GLN A 219 -7.00 -13.07 -3.07
N ALA A 220 -8.25 -13.51 -3.07
CA ALA A 220 -9.39 -12.65 -3.37
C ALA A 220 -9.64 -11.62 -2.25
N GLY A 221 -9.98 -10.39 -2.66
CA GLY A 221 -10.51 -9.36 -1.78
C GLY A 221 -9.50 -8.28 -1.39
N ALA A 222 -9.98 -7.04 -1.33
CA ALA A 222 -9.32 -5.95 -0.60
C ALA A 222 -10.20 -5.64 0.61
N HIS A 223 -9.68 -5.84 1.82
CA HIS A 223 -10.49 -5.85 3.05
C HIS A 223 -10.24 -4.58 3.85
N HIS A 224 -11.27 -3.80 4.13
CA HIS A 224 -11.23 -2.61 4.98
C HIS A 224 -11.80 -2.92 6.36
N PHE A 225 -11.01 -2.66 7.39
CA PHE A 225 -11.35 -2.86 8.79
C PHE A 225 -11.38 -1.53 9.52
N ASP A 226 -12.23 -1.40 10.53
CA ASP A 226 -12.17 -0.27 11.44
C ASP A 226 -10.93 -0.33 12.35
N ALA A 227 -10.73 0.73 13.13
CA ALA A 227 -9.60 0.83 14.06
C ALA A 227 -9.60 -0.22 15.18
N ALA A 228 -10.70 -0.96 15.35
CA ALA A 228 -10.85 -2.06 16.29
C ALA A 228 -10.79 -3.42 15.58
N GLY A 229 -10.36 -3.49 14.31
CA GLY A 229 -10.20 -4.72 13.55
C GLY A 229 -11.50 -5.41 13.14
N LYS A 230 -12.63 -4.71 13.15
CA LYS A 230 -13.89 -5.25 12.61
C LYS A 230 -13.95 -4.96 11.12
N LEU A 231 -14.25 -5.98 10.32
CA LEU A 231 -14.43 -5.84 8.88
C LEU A 231 -15.60 -4.90 8.59
N LEU A 232 -15.32 -3.82 7.88
CA LEU A 232 -16.31 -2.86 7.39
C LEU A 232 -16.77 -3.23 5.98
N ARG A 233 -15.82 -3.63 5.11
CA ARG A 233 -16.10 -3.89 3.70
C ARG A 233 -15.02 -4.74 3.04
N THR A 234 -15.39 -5.37 1.93
CA THR A 234 -14.46 -6.01 1.00
C THR A 234 -14.73 -5.49 -0.41
N TRP A 235 -13.72 -5.04 -1.14
CA TRP A 235 -13.80 -4.83 -2.59
C TRP A 235 -13.38 -6.09 -3.33
N ASP A 236 -14.06 -6.39 -4.43
CA ASP A 236 -13.72 -7.49 -5.33
C ASP A 236 -12.47 -7.11 -6.15
N THR A 237 -11.34 -7.76 -5.84
CA THR A 237 -10.05 -7.50 -6.51
C THR A 237 -10.05 -7.93 -7.97
N VAL A 238 -10.84 -8.96 -8.35
CA VAL A 238 -10.98 -9.38 -9.75
C VAL A 238 -11.72 -8.33 -10.57
N ALA A 239 -12.75 -7.70 -10.01
CA ALA A 239 -13.43 -6.57 -10.64
C ALA A 239 -12.53 -5.32 -10.79
N LEU A 240 -11.53 -5.17 -9.91
CA LEU A 240 -10.47 -4.16 -10.04
C LEU A 240 -9.39 -4.58 -11.06
N GLY A 241 -9.43 -5.85 -11.48
CA GLY A 241 -8.57 -6.48 -12.45
C GLY A 241 -7.22 -6.91 -11.89
N LEU A 242 -7.14 -7.17 -10.58
CA LEU A 242 -6.06 -7.92 -9.96
C LEU A 242 -6.34 -9.42 -10.09
N THR A 243 -5.28 -10.22 -10.07
CA THR A 243 -5.39 -11.68 -10.13
C THR A 243 -5.62 -12.30 -8.75
N ASP A 244 -6.51 -13.30 -8.66
CA ASP A 244 -6.88 -14.03 -7.43
C ASP A 244 -6.63 -15.56 -7.51
N ASP A 245 -5.73 -15.98 -8.41
CA ASP A 245 -5.58 -17.38 -8.83
C ASP A 245 -4.98 -18.33 -7.79
N CYS A 246 -4.58 -17.86 -6.60
CA CYS A 246 -3.93 -18.67 -5.56
C CYS A 246 -4.62 -20.02 -5.36
N ALA A 247 -5.95 -19.98 -5.25
CA ALA A 247 -6.72 -21.14 -4.86
C ALA A 247 -6.79 -22.24 -5.92
N ARG A 248 -6.43 -21.90 -7.16
CA ARG A 248 -6.52 -22.75 -8.36
C ARG A 248 -5.21 -23.48 -8.68
N LEU A 249 -4.10 -23.06 -8.07
CA LEU A 249 -2.79 -23.68 -8.30
C LEU A 249 -2.69 -25.01 -7.56
N THR A 250 -2.09 -26.00 -8.22
CA THR A 250 -1.63 -27.24 -7.57
C THR A 250 -0.31 -26.99 -6.83
N ARG A 251 0.03 -27.85 -5.86
CA ARG A 251 1.34 -27.78 -5.17
C ARG A 251 2.52 -27.87 -6.15
N GLU A 252 2.40 -28.68 -7.21
CA GLU A 252 3.44 -28.84 -8.22
C GLU A 252 3.62 -27.56 -9.06
N GLU A 253 2.51 -26.93 -9.48
CA GLU A 253 2.55 -25.65 -10.18
C GLU A 253 3.13 -24.55 -9.30
N ALA A 254 2.69 -24.49 -8.03
CA ALA A 254 3.20 -23.55 -7.05
C ALA A 254 4.71 -23.71 -6.84
N ALA A 255 5.19 -24.95 -6.66
CA ALA A 255 6.60 -25.24 -6.50
C ALA A 255 7.43 -24.82 -7.73
N ARG A 256 6.92 -25.03 -8.94
CA ARG A 256 7.60 -24.63 -10.19
C ARG A 256 7.75 -23.11 -10.31
N ILE A 257 6.74 -22.34 -9.93
CA ILE A 257 6.74 -20.87 -10.06
C ILE A 257 7.39 -20.13 -8.88
N LEU A 258 7.93 -20.85 -7.89
CA LEU A 258 8.71 -20.23 -6.81
C LEU A 258 10.06 -19.69 -7.31
N SER A 259 10.63 -20.28 -8.36
CA SER A 259 11.95 -19.95 -8.89
C SER A 259 11.88 -19.30 -10.28
N PRO A 260 12.90 -18.51 -10.67
CA PRO A 260 13.02 -18.01 -12.04
C PRO A 260 13.44 -19.10 -13.03
N PRO A 261 13.13 -18.94 -14.33
CA PRO A 261 12.40 -17.82 -14.95
C PRO A 261 10.88 -17.87 -14.76
N GLU A 262 10.31 -19.01 -14.40
CA GLU A 262 8.87 -19.26 -14.37
C GLU A 262 8.13 -18.30 -13.43
N ARG A 263 8.75 -17.89 -12.33
CA ARG A 263 8.23 -16.85 -11.43
C ARG A 263 7.90 -15.56 -12.18
N TRP A 264 8.82 -15.08 -13.03
CA TRP A 264 8.65 -13.80 -13.73
C TRP A 264 7.61 -13.90 -14.83
N GLU A 265 7.63 -14.98 -15.61
CA GLU A 265 6.61 -15.25 -16.61
C GLU A 265 5.21 -15.30 -16.00
N TRP A 266 5.09 -15.94 -14.82
CA TRP A 266 3.83 -16.00 -14.09
C TRP A 266 3.36 -14.62 -13.60
N LEU A 267 4.28 -13.80 -13.09
CA LEU A 267 4.02 -12.45 -12.61
C LEU A 267 3.67 -11.46 -13.73
N ASP A 268 4.32 -11.56 -14.87
CA ASP A 268 4.16 -10.64 -16.00
C ASP A 268 2.88 -10.92 -16.80
N ALA A 269 2.40 -12.16 -16.76
CA ALA A 269 1.09 -12.52 -17.29
C ALA A 269 -0.08 -11.95 -16.46
N ARG A 270 0.19 -11.30 -15.34
CA ARG A 270 -0.81 -10.90 -14.33
C ARG A 270 -0.73 -9.43 -13.97
N ARG A 271 -1.82 -8.96 -13.37
CA ARG A 271 -1.89 -7.65 -12.72
C ARG A 271 -1.75 -7.85 -11.22
N THR A 272 -0.67 -7.32 -10.66
CA THR A 272 -0.31 -7.54 -9.25
C THR A 272 -0.29 -6.23 -8.49
N LEU A 273 -0.59 -6.29 -7.19
CA LEU A 273 -0.42 -5.16 -6.30
C LEU A 273 1.07 -5.05 -5.90
N ASP A 274 1.59 -3.83 -5.94
CA ASP A 274 2.93 -3.54 -5.40
C ASP A 274 2.83 -2.87 -4.01
N GLU A 275 1.83 -2.01 -3.79
CA GLU A 275 1.69 -1.26 -2.53
C GLU A 275 0.29 -0.63 -2.36
N ILE A 276 -0.11 -0.39 -1.10
CA ILE A 276 -1.30 0.39 -0.72
C ILE A 276 -0.89 1.78 -0.23
N VAL A 277 -1.55 2.83 -0.74
CA VAL A 277 -1.31 4.23 -0.41
C VAL A 277 -2.53 4.81 0.34
N PRO A 278 -2.36 5.36 1.55
CA PRO A 278 -3.48 5.91 2.34
C PRO A 278 -3.81 7.34 1.88
N LEU A 279 -4.62 7.48 0.83
CA LEU A 279 -4.97 8.76 0.23
C LEU A 279 -5.99 9.54 1.08
N PRO A 280 -6.00 10.89 1.05
CA PRO A 280 -7.07 11.68 1.67
C PRO A 280 -8.45 11.34 1.13
N GLU A 281 -8.55 11.00 -0.16
CA GLU A 281 -9.79 10.66 -0.84
C GLU A 281 -10.24 9.20 -0.62
N GLY A 282 -9.36 8.33 -0.11
CA GLY A 282 -9.67 6.91 0.08
C GLY A 282 -8.43 6.00 0.02
N VAL A 283 -8.58 4.81 -0.55
CA VAL A 283 -7.51 3.80 -0.59
C VAL A 283 -6.90 3.75 -1.98
N GLY A 284 -5.62 4.06 -2.11
CA GLY A 284 -4.87 3.94 -3.35
C GLY A 284 -4.24 2.56 -3.47
N LEU A 285 -4.49 1.85 -4.57
CA LEU A 285 -3.80 0.60 -4.92
C LEU A 285 -2.82 0.86 -6.05
N LEU A 286 -1.52 0.63 -5.82
CA LEU A 286 -0.51 0.65 -6.87
C LEU A 286 -0.46 -0.71 -7.57
N VAL A 287 -1.02 -0.77 -8.77
CA VAL A 287 -1.17 -2.01 -9.54
C VAL A 287 -0.19 -2.03 -10.70
N ARG A 288 0.64 -3.07 -10.75
CA ARG A 288 1.60 -3.37 -11.81
C ARG A 288 0.95 -4.21 -12.90
N SER A 289 1.33 -3.98 -14.16
CA SER A 289 0.94 -4.79 -15.31
C SER A 289 2.01 -4.76 -16.41
N VAL A 290 2.05 -5.76 -17.30
CA VAL A 290 3.03 -5.86 -18.39
C VAL A 290 2.35 -6.02 -19.77
N PRO A 291 1.49 -5.08 -20.21
CA PRO A 291 0.85 -5.19 -21.52
C PRO A 291 1.88 -5.09 -22.65
N GLY A 292 1.83 -6.02 -23.60
CA GLY A 292 2.73 -6.02 -24.75
C GLY A 292 4.21 -6.10 -24.39
N GLY A 293 4.54 -6.70 -23.23
CA GLY A 293 5.93 -6.87 -22.76
C GLY A 293 6.53 -5.62 -22.10
N ARG A 294 5.75 -4.56 -21.86
CA ARG A 294 6.23 -3.36 -21.18
C ARG A 294 5.58 -3.19 -19.82
N GLN A 295 6.39 -3.19 -18.77
CA GLN A 295 5.93 -2.96 -17.42
C GLN A 295 5.44 -1.52 -17.21
N GLN A 296 4.29 -1.38 -16.56
CA GLN A 296 3.65 -0.11 -16.22
C GLN A 296 2.89 -0.22 -14.90
N TRP A 297 2.54 0.92 -14.31
CA TRP A 297 1.75 0.99 -13.09
C TRP A 297 0.61 1.98 -13.20
N GLU A 298 -0.46 1.69 -12.47
CA GLU A 298 -1.57 2.61 -12.24
C GLU A 298 -1.90 2.71 -10.75
N LEU A 299 -2.41 3.87 -10.35
CA LEU A 299 -3.01 4.10 -9.05
C LEU A 299 -4.53 3.98 -9.20
N ILE A 300 -5.11 2.92 -8.63
CA ILE A 300 -6.56 2.74 -8.54
C ILE A 300 -7.01 3.31 -7.20
N VAL A 301 -7.93 4.27 -7.20
CA VAL A 301 -8.44 4.90 -5.98
C VAL A 301 -9.81 4.34 -5.63
N LEU A 302 -9.93 3.74 -4.45
CA LEU A 302 -11.16 3.18 -3.91
C LEU A 302 -11.78 4.15 -2.91
N ALA A 303 -13.08 4.39 -3.03
CA ALA A 303 -13.81 5.19 -2.06
C ALA A 303 -14.12 4.35 -0.81
N LEU A 304 -14.04 4.96 0.38
CA LEU A 304 -14.31 4.27 1.65
C LEU A 304 -15.79 3.86 1.79
N ASP A 305 -16.72 4.63 1.22
CA ASP A 305 -18.14 4.30 1.14
C ASP A 305 -18.44 3.26 0.06
N GLY A 306 -17.59 3.17 -0.98
CA GLY A 306 -17.51 2.07 -1.92
C GLY A 306 -17.26 2.47 -3.37
N GLY A 307 -16.87 1.49 -4.18
CA GLY A 307 -16.61 1.70 -5.61
C GLY A 307 -15.21 2.25 -5.89
N VAL A 308 -15.00 2.69 -7.14
CA VAL A 308 -13.72 3.19 -7.66
C VAL A 308 -13.89 4.67 -8.02
N LEU A 309 -13.11 5.54 -7.37
CA LEU A 309 -13.08 6.98 -7.63
C LEU A 309 -12.33 7.32 -8.92
N GLY A 310 -11.32 6.53 -9.26
CA GLY A 310 -10.56 6.75 -10.49
C GLY A 310 -9.37 5.80 -10.64
N ARG A 311 -8.77 5.88 -11.83
CA ARG A 311 -7.52 5.18 -12.18
C ARG A 311 -6.59 6.18 -12.85
N VAL A 312 -5.36 6.27 -12.38
CA VAL A 312 -4.37 7.23 -12.92
C VAL A 312 -3.07 6.50 -13.22
N PRO A 313 -2.53 6.56 -14.45
CA PRO A 313 -1.24 5.95 -14.75
C PRO A 313 -0.13 6.66 -13.98
N LEU A 314 0.83 5.89 -13.46
CA LEU A 314 2.02 6.48 -12.82
C LEU A 314 2.96 7.00 -13.90
N PRO A 315 3.48 8.25 -13.75
CA PRO A 315 4.41 8.84 -14.72
C PRO A 315 5.84 8.33 -14.50
N ILE A 316 6.06 7.02 -14.39
CA ILE A 316 7.38 6.43 -14.14
C ILE A 316 7.72 5.35 -15.16
N SER A 317 9.00 5.15 -15.40
CA SER A 317 9.52 4.04 -16.22
C SER A 317 10.09 2.93 -15.34
N PRO A 318 9.94 1.65 -15.72
CA PRO A 318 10.63 0.55 -15.03
C PRO A 318 12.16 0.67 -15.20
N ILE A 319 12.90 0.04 -14.29
CA ILE A 319 14.35 -0.16 -14.43
C ILE A 319 14.59 -1.32 -15.44
N ASN A 320 13.89 -2.42 -15.21
CA ASN A 320 13.89 -3.65 -15.99
C ASN A 320 12.59 -4.44 -15.72
N GLU A 321 12.48 -5.66 -16.23
CA GLU A 321 11.32 -6.56 -16.12
C GLU A 321 10.97 -7.00 -14.69
N ILE A 322 11.90 -6.88 -13.74
CA ILE A 322 11.72 -7.26 -12.33
C ILE A 322 11.57 -6.03 -11.41
N THR A 323 11.13 -4.91 -11.97
CA THR A 323 10.96 -3.68 -11.18
C THR A 323 9.77 -3.84 -10.23
N HIS A 324 9.90 -3.35 -9.01
CA HIS A 324 8.83 -3.26 -8.03
C HIS A 324 8.82 -1.87 -7.41
N LEU A 325 7.65 -1.47 -6.91
CA LEU A 325 7.49 -0.22 -6.18
C LEU A 325 7.22 -0.47 -4.70
N LYS A 326 7.83 0.38 -3.87
CA LYS A 326 7.33 0.68 -2.53
C LYS A 326 6.98 2.16 -2.45
N ALA A 327 5.97 2.49 -1.66
CA ALA A 327 5.44 3.83 -1.66
C ALA A 327 4.99 4.27 -0.28
N ASP A 328 5.11 5.58 -0.04
CA ASP A 328 4.52 6.19 1.14
C ASP A 328 4.04 7.62 0.84
N LEU A 329 2.96 8.03 1.51
CA LEU A 329 2.31 9.32 1.32
C LEU A 329 2.47 10.21 2.55
N ARG A 330 2.88 11.46 2.31
CA ARG A 330 2.84 12.53 3.31
C ARG A 330 2.13 13.76 2.74
N GLY A 331 0.95 14.04 3.27
CA GLY A 331 0.05 15.05 2.71
C GLY A 331 -0.34 14.69 1.28
N ARG A 332 0.15 15.46 0.30
CA ARG A 332 -0.05 15.19 -1.14
C ARG A 332 1.25 14.85 -1.89
N ARG A 333 2.28 14.45 -1.15
CA ARG A 333 3.57 14.01 -1.71
C ARG A 333 3.70 12.51 -1.54
N LEU A 334 3.78 11.81 -2.67
CA LEU A 334 4.02 10.38 -2.74
C LEU A 334 5.50 10.16 -3.04
N ALA A 335 6.18 9.50 -2.12
CA ALA A 335 7.52 9.01 -2.32
C ALA A 335 7.43 7.59 -2.89
N LEU A 336 8.08 7.35 -4.03
CA LEU A 336 8.13 6.06 -4.70
C LEU A 336 9.57 5.56 -4.72
N LEU A 337 9.82 4.46 -4.02
CA LEU A 337 11.03 3.68 -4.18
C LEU A 337 10.84 2.76 -5.39
N VAL A 338 11.63 3.00 -6.44
CA VAL A 338 11.67 2.16 -7.64
C VAL A 338 12.91 1.28 -7.54
N MET A 339 12.71 -0.03 -7.46
CA MET A 339 13.78 -1.00 -7.20
C MET A 339 13.62 -2.24 -8.07
N ALA A 340 14.73 -2.93 -8.38
CA ALA A 340 14.71 -4.23 -9.05
C ALA A 340 14.95 -5.33 -8.01
N SER A 341 13.95 -6.19 -7.77
CA SER A 341 14.04 -7.22 -6.72
C SER A 341 14.53 -8.54 -7.27
N SER A 342 15.62 -9.09 -6.70
CA SER A 342 16.04 -10.46 -6.99
C SER A 342 15.02 -11.45 -6.44
N PRO A 343 14.75 -12.56 -7.13
CA PRO A 343 13.90 -13.64 -6.63
C PRO A 343 14.57 -14.42 -5.48
N ASP A 344 15.89 -14.30 -5.33
CA ASP A 344 16.66 -14.98 -4.27
C ASP A 344 16.50 -14.33 -2.89
N LEU A 345 15.69 -13.26 -2.75
CA LEU A 345 15.36 -12.56 -1.48
C LEU A 345 16.55 -11.97 -0.71
N VAL A 346 17.81 -12.17 -1.14
CA VAL A 346 18.99 -11.75 -0.36
C VAL A 346 19.44 -10.30 -0.67
N SER A 347 19.15 -9.73 -1.84
CA SER A 347 19.51 -8.33 -2.18
C SER A 347 18.77 -7.80 -3.42
N PRO A 348 18.44 -6.49 -3.50
CA PRO A 348 18.06 -5.85 -4.76
C PRO A 348 19.24 -5.86 -5.74
N LEU A 349 18.94 -6.07 -7.02
CA LEU A 349 19.95 -6.38 -8.04
C LEU A 349 20.63 -5.14 -8.64
N LEU A 350 19.97 -3.99 -8.56
CA LEU A 350 20.43 -2.74 -9.16
C LEU A 350 20.15 -1.58 -8.21
N PRO A 351 20.95 -0.50 -8.27
CA PRO A 351 20.69 0.69 -7.46
C PRO A 351 19.30 1.24 -7.74
N GLY A 352 18.47 1.26 -6.71
CA GLY A 352 17.14 1.85 -6.79
C GLY A 352 17.19 3.37 -7.01
N ARG A 353 16.03 3.95 -7.32
CA ARG A 353 15.84 5.39 -7.41
C ARG A 353 14.64 5.82 -6.57
N LEU A 354 14.67 7.04 -6.07
CA LEU A 354 13.58 7.66 -5.36
C LEU A 354 12.91 8.69 -6.26
N VAL A 355 11.61 8.54 -6.45
CA VAL A 355 10.78 9.47 -7.21
C VAL A 355 9.83 10.16 -6.28
N MET A 356 9.78 11.48 -6.34
CA MET A 356 8.80 12.27 -5.62
C MET A 356 7.70 12.70 -6.57
N VAL A 357 6.46 12.37 -6.22
CA VAL A 357 5.28 12.65 -7.04
C VAL A 357 4.31 13.51 -6.25
N ALA A 358 3.82 14.58 -6.87
CA ALA A 358 2.72 15.38 -6.34
C ALA A 358 1.39 14.79 -6.79
N LEU A 359 0.49 14.61 -5.82
CA LEU A 359 -0.91 14.30 -6.06
C LEU A 359 -1.68 15.61 -6.16
N GLY A 360 -2.34 15.80 -7.30
CA GLY A 360 -3.19 16.95 -7.54
C GLY A 360 -4.52 16.52 -8.14
N ARG A 361 -5.39 17.51 -8.35
CA ARG A 361 -6.55 17.37 -9.21
C ARG A 361 -6.29 18.23 -10.44
N SER A 362 -6.48 17.64 -11.62
CA SER A 362 -6.36 18.39 -12.87
C SER A 362 -7.52 19.36 -12.94
N ALA A 363 -7.25 20.67 -12.83
CA ALA A 363 -8.25 21.66 -13.19
C ALA A 363 -8.74 21.32 -14.60
N GLY A 364 -10.03 20.99 -14.72
CA GLY A 364 -10.64 20.66 -16.00
C GLY A 364 -10.24 21.74 -17.00
N GLY A 365 -9.65 21.31 -18.11
CA GLY A 365 -9.14 22.24 -19.10
C GLY A 365 -10.24 23.20 -19.51
N ASP A 366 -9.99 24.49 -19.35
CA ASP A 366 -10.62 25.49 -20.19
C ASP A 366 -10.22 25.15 -21.61
N SER A 367 -11.17 24.59 -22.35
CA SER A 367 -11.12 24.54 -23.81
C SER A 367 -11.01 25.97 -24.32
N GLN A 368 -9.86 26.32 -24.89
CA GLN A 368 -9.75 27.41 -25.86
C GLN A 368 -9.56 26.83 -27.25
#